data_AF-A0A2G9PT65-F1
#
_entry.id   AF-A0A2G9PT65-F1
#
_cell.length_a   1.000
_cell.length_b   1.000
_cell.length_c   1.000
_cell.angle_alpha   90.00
_cell.angle_beta   90.00
_cell.angle_gamma   90.00
#
_symmetry.space_group_name_H-M   'P 1'
#
loop_
_entity.id
_entity.type
_entity.pdbx_description
1 polymer ?
#
loop_
_entity_poly.entity_id
_entity_poly.type
_entity_poly.pdbx_seq_one_letter_code
_entity_poly.pdbx_strand_id
1 'polypeptide(L)'
;MKKVAVIQFPGTNCEHETKRAVDHFLPEMGADIVRWNETDRLASYDAFIIAGGFSYEDRGRSGVIAANDPVMKVITKEAEKGKPVLG
;
A
#
# COMPACT_ATOMS: atom_id res chain seq x y z
N MET A 1 8.13 17.11 0.83
CA MET A 1 7.96 16.41 -0.47
C MET A 1 6.92 15.33 -0.23
N LYS A 2 5.83 15.30 -1.01
CA LYS A 2 4.75 14.34 -0.78
C LYS A 2 5.26 12.93 -1.01
N LYS A 3 4.74 11.89 -0.35
CA LYS A 3 5.17 10.49 -0.58
C LYS A 3 4.00 9.53 -0.66
N VAL A 4 4.16 8.52 -1.51
CA VAL A 4 3.21 7.41 -1.65
C VAL A 4 3.75 6.15 -0.98
N ALA A 5 2.93 5.47 -0.18
CA ALA A 5 3.22 4.13 0.33
C ALA A 5 2.60 3.08 -0.60
N VAL A 6 3.44 2.23 -1.18
CA VAL A 6 3.01 1.04 -1.93
C VAL A 6 3.05 -0.15 -0.97
N ILE A 7 1.89 -0.69 -0.63
CA ILE A 7 1.75 -1.71 0.41
C ILE A 7 2.09 -3.09 -0.15
N GLN A 8 3.02 -3.77 0.51
CA GLN A 8 3.46 -5.13 0.18
C GLN A 8 2.98 -6.11 1.26
N PHE A 9 2.07 -6.99 0.89
CA PHE A 9 1.69 -8.17 1.67
C PHE A 9 2.57 -9.36 1.29
N PRO A 10 2.61 -10.45 2.09
CA PRO A 10 3.22 -11.69 1.64
C PRO A 10 2.50 -12.17 0.36
N GLY A 11 3.23 -12.42 -0.73
CA GLY A 11 2.65 -12.83 -2.01
C GLY A 11 2.16 -11.71 -2.94
N THR A 12 2.27 -10.43 -2.52
CA THR A 12 2.23 -9.30 -3.48
C THR A 12 3.34 -9.48 -4.51
N ASN A 13 3.05 -9.17 -5.78
CA ASN A 13 4.03 -9.29 -6.86
C ASN A 13 4.07 -8.08 -7.80
N CYS A 14 3.20 -7.08 -7.58
CA CYS A 14 3.11 -5.88 -8.41
C CYS A 14 3.67 -4.60 -7.78
N GLU A 15 4.34 -4.70 -6.63
CA GLU A 15 4.82 -3.56 -5.86
C GLU A 15 5.92 -2.75 -6.59
N HIS A 16 6.78 -3.43 -7.36
CA HIS A 16 7.92 -2.79 -8.03
C HIS A 16 7.51 -2.00 -9.27
N GLU A 17 6.61 -2.51 -10.11
CA GLU A 17 6.02 -1.76 -11.22
C GLU A 17 5.12 -0.65 -10.73
N THR A 18 4.37 -0.85 -9.65
CA THR A 18 3.55 0.20 -9.03
C THR A 18 4.44 1.35 -8.56
N LYS A 19 5.53 1.04 -7.84
CA LYS A 19 6.52 2.04 -7.43
C LYS A 19 7.12 2.76 -8.65
N ARG A 20 7.54 2.03 -9.69
CA ARG A 20 8.08 2.62 -10.92
C ARG A 20 7.08 3.54 -11.62
N ALA A 21 5.80 3.17 -11.65
CA ALA A 21 4.76 4.01 -12.23
C ALA A 21 4.62 5.34 -11.47
N VAL A 22 4.59 5.28 -10.13
CA VAL A 22 4.57 6.51 -9.31
C VAL A 22 5.82 7.35 -9.54
N ASP A 23 7.01 6.75 -9.49
CA ASP A 23 8.26 7.49 -9.69
C ASP A 23 8.34 8.13 -11.09
N HIS A 24 7.74 7.50 -12.11
CA HIS A 24 7.74 8.01 -13.49
C HIS A 24 6.69 9.11 -13.74
N PHE A 25 5.46 8.90 -13.30
CA PHE A 25 4.34 9.82 -13.58
C PHE A 25 4.16 10.90 -12.51
N LEU A 26 4.66 10.67 -11.30
CA LEU A 26 4.59 11.58 -10.15
C LEU A 26 5.98 11.80 -9.53
N PRO A 27 6.97 12.30 -10.30
CA PRO A 27 8.37 12.37 -9.87
C PRO A 27 8.60 13.27 -8.65
N GLU A 28 7.75 14.28 -8.41
CA GLU A 28 7.82 15.14 -7.23
C GLU A 28 7.27 14.51 -5.95
N MET A 29 6.57 13.36 -6.07
CA MET A 29 6.10 12.58 -4.92
C MET A 29 7.07 11.44 -4.61
N GLY A 30 7.28 10.56 -5.59
CA GLY A 30 7.97 9.29 -5.39
C GLY A 30 7.20 8.31 -4.50
N ALA A 31 7.64 7.05 -4.54
CA ALA A 31 7.04 5.96 -3.77
C ALA A 31 8.05 5.16 -2.95
N ASP A 32 7.63 4.71 -1.78
CA ASP A 32 8.32 3.70 -0.99
C ASP A 32 7.48 2.41 -0.96
N ILE A 33 8.14 1.25 -1.10
CA ILE A 33 7.51 -0.03 -0.80
C ILE A 33 7.51 -0.20 0.71
N VAL A 34 6.34 -0.43 1.29
CA VAL A 34 6.13 -0.55 2.74
C VAL A 34 5.52 -1.92 3.02
N ARG A 35 6.18 -2.73 3.85
CA ARG A 35 5.65 -4.05 4.20
C ARG A 35 4.44 -3.91 5.13
N TRP A 36 3.52 -4.86 5.02
CA TRP A 36 2.32 -4.97 5.85
C TRP A 36 2.58 -4.90 7.37
N ASN A 37 3.78 -5.24 7.84
CA ASN A 37 4.16 -5.19 9.26
C ASN A 37 4.88 -3.90 9.69
N GLU A 38 5.03 -2.91 8.81
CA GLU A 38 5.67 -1.61 9.09
C GLU A 38 4.64 -0.50 9.40
N THR A 39 3.71 -0.75 10.32
CA THR A 39 2.55 0.13 10.56
C THR A 39 2.93 1.53 11.07
N ASP A 40 4.05 1.65 11.77
CA ASP A 40 4.39 2.84 12.57
C ASP A 40 4.69 4.08 11.73
N ARG A 41 5.10 3.88 10.47
CA ARG A 41 5.46 4.96 9.54
C ARG A 41 4.35 5.31 8.56
N LEU A 42 3.21 4.63 8.57
CA LEU A 42 2.14 4.88 7.59
C LEU A 42 1.54 6.29 7.71
N ALA A 43 1.47 6.84 8.91
CA ALA A 43 0.92 8.17 9.14
C ALA A 43 1.75 9.30 8.49
N SER A 44 3.03 9.07 8.16
CA SER A 44 3.88 10.06 7.48
C SER A 44 3.69 10.10 5.96
N TYR A 45 2.97 9.15 5.37
CA TYR A 45 2.68 9.15 3.93
C TYR A 45 1.47 10.00 3.59
N ASP A 46 1.43 10.53 2.38
CA ASP A 46 0.37 11.41 1.89
C ASP A 46 -0.70 10.65 1.09
N ALA A 47 -0.34 9.48 0.55
CA ALA A 47 -1.25 8.60 -0.19
C ALA A 47 -0.80 7.14 -0.09
N PHE A 48 -1.72 6.21 -0.36
CA PHE A 48 -1.50 4.77 -0.29
C PHE A 48 -1.92 4.07 -1.57
N ILE A 49 -1.15 3.07 -1.99
CA ILE A 49 -1.52 2.13 -3.05
C ILE A 49 -1.45 0.71 -2.50
N ILE A 50 -2.56 -0.03 -2.58
CA ILE A 50 -2.61 -1.46 -2.32
C ILE A 50 -2.17 -2.17 -3.60
N ALA A 51 -0.95 -2.70 -3.61
CA ALA A 51 -0.41 -3.32 -4.81
C ALA A 51 -1.10 -4.66 -5.12
N GLY A 52 -1.23 -4.96 -6.41
CA GLY A 52 -1.79 -6.22 -6.90
C GLY A 52 -0.91 -7.44 -6.66
N GLY A 53 -1.49 -8.62 -6.91
CA GLY A 53 -0.82 -9.91 -6.84
C GLY A 53 -1.68 -10.97 -6.17
N PHE A 54 -1.02 -11.91 -5.48
CA PHE A 54 -1.64 -13.04 -4.81
C PHE A 54 -1.35 -12.97 -3.31
N SER A 55 -1.85 -11.93 -2.65
CA SER A 55 -1.63 -11.75 -1.20
C SER A 55 -2.05 -13.00 -0.44
N TYR A 56 -1.15 -13.55 0.38
CA TYR A 56 -1.30 -14.81 1.09
C TYR A 56 -1.71 -15.99 0.19
N GLU A 57 -1.24 -15.99 -1.07
CA GLU A 57 -1.55 -16.98 -2.10
C GLU A 57 -3.07 -17.13 -2.35
N ASP A 58 -3.84 -16.05 -2.15
CA ASP A 58 -5.31 -16.04 -2.25
C ASP A 58 -6.03 -17.10 -1.40
N ARG A 59 -5.39 -17.57 -0.31
CA ARG A 59 -5.97 -18.58 0.58
C ARG A 59 -7.33 -18.14 1.12
N GLY A 60 -8.33 -19.00 0.95
CA GLY A 60 -9.72 -18.74 1.28
C GLY A 60 -10.47 -17.98 0.18
N ARG A 61 -10.05 -16.74 -0.10
CA ARG A 61 -10.51 -15.88 -1.21
C ARG A 61 -9.46 -14.81 -1.44
N SER A 62 -9.27 -14.38 -2.69
CA SER A 62 -8.35 -13.28 -3.01
C SER A 62 -8.57 -12.05 -2.12
N GLY A 63 -7.48 -11.59 -1.50
CA GLY A 63 -7.45 -10.44 -0.59
C GLY A 63 -8.08 -10.64 0.79
N VAL A 64 -8.74 -11.75 1.10
CA VAL A 64 -9.52 -11.89 2.34
C VAL A 64 -8.65 -11.85 3.61
N ILE A 65 -7.45 -12.43 3.55
CA ILE A 65 -6.51 -12.41 4.67
C ILE A 65 -5.89 -11.00 4.80
N ALA A 66 -5.41 -10.43 3.69
CA ALA A 66 -4.80 -9.10 3.65
C ALA A 66 -5.73 -7.98 4.13
N ALA A 67 -7.03 -8.07 3.83
CA ALA A 67 -8.04 -7.10 4.27
C ALA A 67 -8.14 -7.00 5.81
N ASN A 68 -7.73 -8.03 6.54
CA ASN A 68 -7.80 -8.10 8.00
C ASN A 68 -6.49 -7.74 8.70
N ASP A 69 -5.40 -7.49 7.96
CA ASP A 69 -4.11 -7.12 8.55
C ASP A 69 -4.16 -5.77 9.27
N PRO A 70 -3.36 -5.57 10.34
CA PRO A 70 -3.30 -4.30 11.07
C PRO A 70 -3.03 -3.08 10.19
N VAL A 71 -2.25 -3.24 9.12
CA VAL A 71 -1.95 -2.19 8.12
C VAL A 71 -3.23 -1.58 7.53
N MET A 72 -4.25 -2.39 7.27
CA MET A 72 -5.50 -1.93 6.66
C MET A 72 -6.29 -1.04 7.61
N LYS A 73 -6.27 -1.32 8.91
CA LYS A 73 -6.89 -0.45 9.92
C LYS A 73 -6.26 0.94 9.95
N VAL A 74 -4.93 1.00 9.81
CA VAL A 74 -4.20 2.28 9.75
C VAL A 74 -4.54 3.03 8.48
N ILE A 75 -4.54 2.34 7.32
CA ILE A 75 -4.89 2.95 6.02
C ILE A 75 -6.33 3.48 6.02
N THR A 76 -7.30 2.74 6.56
CA THR A 76 -8.69 3.21 6.69
C THR A 76 -8.77 4.49 7.52
N LYS A 77 -8.08 4.55 8.66
CA LYS A 77 -8.04 5.76 9.50
C LYS A 77 -7.40 6.96 8.79
N GLU A 78 -6.39 6.73 7.97
CA GLU A 78 -5.76 7.78 7.19
C GLU A 78 -6.63 8.23 6.00
N ALA A 79 -7.39 7.30 5.40
CA ALA A 79 -8.37 7.60 4.37
C ALA A 79 -9.53 8.47 4.90
N GLU A 80 -10.00 8.21 6.13
CA GLU A 80 -10.99 9.04 6.83
C GLU A 80 -10.52 10.48 7.06
N LYS A 81 -9.20 10.71 7.12
CA LYS A 81 -8.59 12.05 7.18
C LYS A 81 -8.46 12.72 5.81
N GLY A 82 -8.92 12.05 4.74
CA GLY A 82 -8.88 12.54 3.36
C GLY A 82 -7.62 12.18 2.59
N LYS A 83 -6.74 11.31 3.11
CA LYS A 83 -5.58 10.85 2.33
C LYS A 83 -6.03 9.87 1.24
N PRO A 84 -5.60 10.04 -0.04
CA PRO A 84 -6.01 9.17 -1.12
C PRO A 84 -5.54 7.72 -0.92
N VAL A 85 -6.40 6.76 -1.31
CA VAL A 85 -6.09 5.33 -1.36
C VAL A 85 -6.50 4.79 -2.73
N LEU A 86 -5.61 4.04 -3.37
CA LEU A 86 -5.87 3.30 -4.61
C LEU A 86 -5.63 1.80 -4.35
N GLY A 87 -6.48 0.94 -4.87
CA GLY A 87 -6.37 -0.52 -4.74
C GLY A 87 -7.22 -1.24 -5.76
#